data_AF-A0A066ZUS9-F1
#
_entry.id   AF-A0A066ZUS9-F1
#
_cell.length_a   1.000
_cell.length_b   1.000
_cell.length_c   1.000
_cell.angle_alpha   90.00
_cell.angle_beta   90.00
_cell.angle_gamma   90.00
#
_symmetry.space_group_name_H-M   'P 1'
#
loop_
_entity.id
_entity.type
_entity.pdbx_description
1 polymer ?
#
loop_
_entity_poly.entity_id
_entity_poly.type
_entity_poly.pdbx_seq_one_letter_code
_entity_poly.pdbx_strand_id
1 'polypeptide(L)'
;MFKKPLIILIAMASWLSFHAAHADNRSVVWLSADQKSAFLQEMREFMSASQQILEASLADDMNRVEKAAREVGIKMINNTPASLKAKLPPGMMKLGPATHRGFEDIANEAETLGDKNEILHKLATLQKNCIACHQAYQIKVAAPKSLKPIQ
;
A
#
# COMPACT_ATOMS: atom_id res chain seq x y z
N MET A 1 73.59 7.97 20.08
CA MET A 1 73.29 8.19 18.63
C MET A 1 71.79 7.98 18.45
N PHE A 2 70.97 9.02 18.51
CA PHE A 2 70.52 9.86 17.38
C PHE A 2 69.66 9.12 16.33
N LYS A 3 68.34 9.39 16.37
CA LYS A 3 67.43 9.80 15.25
C LYS A 3 67.12 8.71 14.19
N LYS A 4 65.87 8.32 13.84
CA LYS A 4 64.56 9.00 13.67
C LYS A 4 63.41 7.96 13.59
N PRO A 5 62.14 8.36 13.83
CA PRO A 5 60.97 7.50 13.62
C PRO A 5 60.60 7.44 12.13
N LEU A 6 60.33 6.23 11.62
CA LEU A 6 59.83 6.03 10.26
C LEU A 6 58.31 6.24 10.24
N ILE A 7 57.95 7.49 9.96
CA ILE A 7 56.82 7.97 9.16
C ILE A 7 55.65 6.97 8.97
N ILE A 8 54.56 7.26 9.68
CA ILE A 8 53.19 6.81 9.43
C ILE A 8 52.79 7.27 8.01
N LEU A 9 52.53 6.33 7.11
CA LEU A 9 51.89 6.59 5.82
C LEU A 9 51.31 5.28 5.26
N ILE A 10 50.26 4.77 5.92
CA ILE A 10 49.35 3.80 5.29
C ILE A 10 48.07 4.56 4.94
N ALA A 11 48.01 4.91 3.67
CA ALA A 11 46.87 5.25 2.83
C ALA A 11 45.50 5.36 3.52
N MET A 12 44.97 6.59 3.57
CA MET A 12 43.54 6.84 3.41
C MET A 12 43.10 6.34 2.02
N ALA A 13 42.94 5.04 1.85
CA ALA A 13 42.34 4.47 0.66
C ALA A 13 41.03 3.78 1.07
N SER A 14 39.96 4.20 0.41
CA SER A 14 38.72 3.45 0.25
C SER A 14 37.68 3.59 1.36
N TRP A 15 37.13 4.80 1.49
CA TRP A 15 35.75 5.01 1.96
C TRP A 15 34.87 5.55 0.82
N LEU A 16 35.10 5.09 -0.42
CA LEU A 16 34.13 5.27 -1.49
C LEU A 16 33.17 4.08 -1.43
N SER A 17 32.23 4.14 -0.49
CA SER A 17 31.04 3.30 -0.55
C SER A 17 30.24 3.71 -1.79
N PHE A 18 30.42 2.99 -2.89
CA PHE A 18 29.47 3.01 -4.00
C PHE A 18 28.12 2.55 -3.44
N HIS A 19 27.26 3.51 -3.08
CA HIS A 19 25.85 3.23 -2.86
C HIS A 19 25.25 3.00 -4.24
N ALA A 20 25.21 1.72 -4.66
CA ALA A 20 24.40 1.35 -5.80
C ALA A 20 22.95 1.73 -5.46
N ALA A 21 22.41 2.71 -6.17
CA ALA A 21 20.99 3.03 -6.07
C ALA A 21 20.23 1.73 -6.40
N HIS A 22 19.51 1.18 -5.43
CA HIS A 22 18.71 0.00 -5.69
C HIS A 22 17.59 0.40 -6.65
N ALA A 23 17.57 -0.21 -7.84
CA ALA A 23 16.51 0.06 -8.80
C ALA A 23 15.17 -0.39 -8.20
N ASP A 24 14.17 0.48 -8.24
CA ASP A 24 12.78 0.12 -7.93
C ASP A 24 12.21 -0.62 -9.14
N ASN A 25 12.10 -1.94 -9.00
CA ASN A 25 11.67 -2.85 -10.06
C ASN A 25 10.13 -2.98 -10.17
N ARG A 26 9.37 -2.20 -9.39
CA ARG A 26 7.90 -2.22 -9.43
C ARG A 26 7.36 -1.65 -10.73
N SER A 27 6.28 -2.22 -11.22
CA SER A 27 5.56 -1.73 -12.38
C SER A 27 4.95 -0.36 -12.10
N VAL A 28 5.23 0.61 -12.98
CA VAL A 28 4.72 1.96 -12.85
C VAL A 28 3.30 2.05 -13.41
N VAL A 29 2.35 2.47 -12.58
CA VAL A 29 1.00 2.84 -13.00
C VAL A 29 0.93 4.35 -13.13
N TRP A 30 0.68 4.83 -14.35
CA TRP A 30 0.62 6.26 -14.67
C TRP A 30 -0.81 6.80 -14.58
N LEU A 31 -1.05 7.71 -13.65
CA LEU A 31 -2.35 8.33 -13.37
C LEU A 31 -2.29 9.85 -13.55
N SER A 32 -3.44 10.52 -13.68
CA SER A 32 -3.47 11.97 -13.45
C SER A 32 -3.24 12.27 -11.96
N ALA A 33 -2.97 13.53 -11.61
CA ALA A 33 -2.85 13.95 -10.21
C ALA A 33 -4.12 13.60 -9.41
N ASP A 34 -5.30 13.91 -9.94
CA ASP A 34 -6.59 13.63 -9.30
C ASP A 34 -6.84 12.13 -9.15
N GLN A 35 -6.55 11.35 -10.19
CA GLN A 35 -6.68 9.89 -10.15
C GLN A 35 -5.77 9.27 -9.10
N LYS A 36 -4.51 9.72 -9.01
CA LYS A 36 -3.57 9.28 -7.98
C LYS A 36 -4.08 9.66 -6.59
N SER A 37 -4.58 10.88 -6.42
CA SER A 37 -5.12 11.34 -5.14
C SER A 37 -6.28 10.47 -4.66
N ALA A 38 -7.28 10.26 -5.52
CA ALA A 38 -8.43 9.41 -5.24
C ALA A 38 -8.04 7.95 -4.94
N PHE A 39 -7.16 7.36 -5.76
CA PHE A 39 -6.67 6.00 -5.55
C PHE A 39 -5.93 5.86 -4.21
N LEU A 40 -5.05 6.81 -3.89
CA LEU A 40 -4.32 6.78 -2.63
C LEU A 40 -5.26 7.04 -1.44
N GLN A 41 -6.34 7.81 -1.60
CA GLN A 41 -7.30 8.06 -0.54
C GLN A 41 -7.98 6.76 -0.10
N GLU A 42 -8.43 5.96 -1.06
CA GLU A 42 -8.98 4.63 -0.82
C GLU A 42 -7.98 3.72 -0.07
N MET A 43 -6.70 3.78 -0.43
CA MET A 43 -5.64 3.03 0.28
C MET A 43 -5.45 3.48 1.73
N ARG A 44 -5.65 4.77 2.04
CA ARG A 44 -5.62 5.28 3.42
C ARG A 44 -6.82 4.78 4.23
N GLU A 45 -7.99 4.68 3.59
CA GLU A 45 -9.19 4.13 4.22
C GLU A 45 -9.01 2.65 4.57
N PHE A 46 -8.42 1.84 3.67
CA PHE A 46 -8.06 0.45 4.01
C PHE A 46 -7.10 0.33 5.21
N MET A 47 -6.09 1.19 5.27
CA MET A 47 -5.14 1.17 6.39
C MET A 47 -5.81 1.57 7.71
N SER A 48 -6.68 2.59 7.67
CA SER A 48 -7.47 3.03 8.81
C SER A 48 -8.41 1.93 9.30
N ALA A 49 -9.18 1.31 8.39
CA ALA A 49 -10.06 0.21 8.72
C ALA A 49 -9.29 -0.99 9.30
N SER A 50 -8.13 -1.34 8.73
CA SER A 50 -7.27 -2.42 9.26
C SER A 50 -6.83 -2.14 10.70
N GLN A 51 -6.47 -0.91 11.05
CA GLN A 51 -6.08 -0.57 12.42
C GLN A 51 -7.30 -0.58 13.36
N GLN A 52 -8.43 -0.03 12.93
CA GLN A 52 -9.65 0.01 13.74
C GLN A 52 -10.20 -1.40 14.02
N ILE A 53 -10.15 -2.31 13.03
CA ILE A 53 -10.52 -3.71 13.20
C ILE A 53 -9.62 -4.35 14.26
N LEU A 54 -8.30 -4.19 14.16
CA LEU A 54 -7.38 -4.74 15.15
C LEU A 54 -7.68 -4.22 16.57
N GLU A 55 -7.84 -2.90 16.71
CA GLU A 55 -8.13 -2.27 18.00
C GLU A 55 -9.46 -2.76 18.58
N ALA A 56 -10.53 -2.79 17.78
CA ALA A 56 -11.85 -3.23 18.19
C ALA A 56 -11.86 -4.73 18.52
N SER A 57 -11.15 -5.56 17.75
CA SER A 57 -10.94 -6.98 18.07
C SER A 57 -10.26 -7.15 19.41
N LEU A 58 -9.18 -6.40 19.70
CA LEU A 58 -8.50 -6.47 21.00
C LEU A 58 -9.38 -6.04 22.18
N ALA A 59 -10.38 -5.19 21.93
CA ALA A 59 -11.37 -4.75 22.91
C ALA A 59 -12.64 -5.62 22.96
N ASP A 60 -12.70 -6.70 22.17
CA ASP A 60 -13.88 -7.56 22.01
C ASP A 60 -15.16 -6.80 21.57
N ASP A 61 -15.00 -5.69 20.83
CA ASP A 61 -16.11 -4.86 20.31
C ASP A 61 -16.44 -5.20 18.84
N MET A 62 -17.28 -6.22 18.65
CA MET A 62 -17.62 -6.70 17.30
C MET A 62 -18.47 -5.71 16.50
N ASN A 63 -19.23 -4.83 17.15
CA ASN A 63 -19.98 -3.78 16.45
C ASN A 63 -19.03 -2.77 15.81
N ARG A 64 -17.94 -2.40 16.52
CA ARG A 64 -16.89 -1.55 15.92
C ARG A 64 -16.11 -2.26 14.83
N VAL A 65 -15.85 -3.57 14.96
CA VAL A 65 -15.22 -4.36 13.88
C VAL A 65 -16.10 -4.35 12.63
N GLU A 66 -17.39 -4.68 12.76
CA GLU A 66 -18.34 -4.73 11.66
C GLU A 66 -18.37 -3.39 10.93
N LYS A 67 -18.58 -2.29 11.66
CA LYS A 67 -18.69 -0.95 11.07
C LYS A 67 -17.41 -0.56 10.32
N ALA A 68 -16.25 -0.74 10.93
CA ALA A 68 -14.97 -0.39 10.32
C ALA A 68 -14.69 -1.19 9.05
N ALA A 69 -15.02 -2.49 9.05
CA ALA A 69 -14.83 -3.36 7.91
C ALA A 69 -15.85 -3.08 6.79
N ARG A 70 -17.12 -2.84 7.13
CA ARG A 70 -18.20 -2.59 6.16
C ARG A 70 -18.01 -1.31 5.36
N GLU A 71 -17.46 -0.27 5.98
CA GLU A 71 -17.18 1.03 5.33
C GLU A 71 -16.30 0.88 4.09
N VAL A 72 -15.28 0.02 4.16
CA VAL A 72 -14.33 -0.24 3.07
C VAL A 72 -14.64 -1.53 2.29
N GLY A 73 -15.77 -2.17 2.59
CA GLY A 73 -16.23 -3.39 1.96
C GLY A 73 -16.70 -3.21 0.51
N ILE A 74 -17.59 -4.07 0.04
CA ILE A 74 -17.98 -4.12 -1.39
C ILE A 74 -18.66 -2.84 -1.88
N LYS A 75 -19.29 -2.06 -0.99
CA LYS A 75 -19.95 -0.80 -1.36
C LYS A 75 -18.95 0.23 -1.91
N MET A 76 -17.73 0.25 -1.37
CA MET A 76 -16.70 1.21 -1.78
C MET A 76 -16.15 0.93 -3.19
N ILE A 77 -16.20 -0.32 -3.68
CA ILE A 77 -15.77 -0.71 -5.05
C ILE A 77 -16.43 0.15 -6.14
N ASN A 78 -17.67 0.59 -5.88
CA ASN A 78 -18.48 1.33 -6.84
C ASN A 78 -18.01 2.79 -6.98
N ASN A 79 -17.22 3.31 -6.04
CA ASN A 79 -16.73 4.68 -6.05
C ASN A 79 -15.51 4.86 -6.95
N THR A 80 -14.83 3.78 -7.35
CA THR A 80 -13.67 3.86 -8.24
C THR A 80 -14.12 4.25 -9.66
N PRO A 81 -13.67 5.40 -10.21
CA PRO A 81 -14.09 5.86 -11.54
C PRO A 81 -13.70 4.89 -12.66
N ALA A 82 -14.57 4.71 -13.66
CA ALA A 82 -14.27 3.85 -14.82
C ALA A 82 -12.99 4.29 -15.57
N SER A 83 -12.74 5.61 -15.64
CA SER A 83 -11.53 6.19 -16.22
C SER A 83 -10.25 5.84 -15.45
N LEU A 84 -10.35 5.53 -14.16
CA LEU A 84 -9.25 5.00 -13.35
C LEU A 84 -9.10 3.50 -13.57
N LYS A 85 -10.19 2.72 -13.50
CA LYS A 85 -10.19 1.26 -13.71
C LYS A 85 -9.51 0.89 -15.04
N ALA A 86 -9.77 1.64 -16.11
CA ALA A 86 -9.18 1.42 -17.43
C ALA A 86 -7.64 1.56 -17.50
N LYS A 87 -7.02 2.19 -16.50
CA LYS A 87 -5.55 2.37 -16.41
C LYS A 87 -4.86 1.36 -15.50
N LEU A 88 -5.62 0.55 -14.76
CA LEU A 88 -5.05 -0.38 -13.79
C LEU A 88 -4.59 -1.67 -14.50
N PRO A 89 -3.40 -2.20 -14.17
CA PRO A 89 -2.93 -3.45 -14.73
C PRO A 89 -3.79 -4.63 -14.24
N PRO A 90 -3.88 -5.75 -14.99
CA PRO A 90 -4.73 -6.90 -14.65
C PRO A 90 -4.51 -7.44 -13.23
N GLY A 91 -3.26 -7.48 -12.76
CA GLY A 91 -2.97 -7.92 -11.40
C GLY A 91 -3.55 -7.01 -10.32
N MET A 92 -3.56 -5.69 -10.52
CA MET A 92 -4.19 -4.74 -9.62
C MET A 92 -5.73 -4.84 -9.68
N MET A 93 -6.29 -5.07 -10.86
CA MET A 93 -7.73 -5.31 -11.06
C MET A 93 -8.24 -6.59 -10.36
N LYS A 94 -7.34 -7.53 -10.01
CA LYS A 94 -7.65 -8.69 -9.18
C LYS A 94 -7.56 -8.36 -7.68
N LEU A 95 -6.51 -7.64 -7.27
CA LEU A 95 -6.20 -7.35 -5.87
C LEU A 95 -7.19 -6.40 -5.21
N GLY A 96 -7.62 -5.34 -5.91
CA GLY A 96 -8.57 -4.35 -5.38
C GLY A 96 -9.89 -5.00 -4.92
N PRO A 97 -10.65 -5.63 -5.82
CA PRO A 97 -11.91 -6.31 -5.45
C PRO A 97 -11.73 -7.42 -4.41
N ALA A 98 -10.60 -8.14 -4.42
CA ALA A 98 -10.30 -9.14 -3.39
C ALA A 98 -10.09 -8.51 -2.02
N THR A 99 -9.52 -7.31 -1.96
CA THR A 99 -9.32 -6.56 -0.71
C THR A 99 -10.67 -6.13 -0.11
N HIS A 100 -11.54 -5.52 -0.91
CA HIS A 100 -12.89 -5.15 -0.46
C HIS A 100 -13.71 -6.35 0.01
N ARG A 101 -13.66 -7.48 -0.72
CA ARG A 101 -14.35 -8.71 -0.28
C ARG A 101 -13.80 -9.24 1.04
N GLY A 102 -12.49 -9.20 1.26
CA GLY A 102 -11.93 -9.62 2.55
C GLY A 102 -12.37 -8.74 3.71
N PHE A 103 -12.55 -7.43 3.51
CA PHE A 103 -13.17 -6.57 4.51
C PHE A 103 -14.66 -6.90 4.70
N GLU A 104 -15.41 -7.16 3.63
CA GLU A 104 -16.81 -7.60 3.73
C GLU A 104 -16.96 -8.92 4.52
N ASP A 105 -16.04 -9.87 4.31
CA ASP A 105 -16.03 -11.15 5.03
C ASP A 105 -15.74 -10.96 6.52
N ILE A 106 -14.90 -9.99 6.89
CA ILE A 106 -14.68 -9.60 8.30
C ILE A 106 -15.94 -8.99 8.90
N ALA A 107 -16.62 -8.11 8.14
CA ALA A 107 -17.86 -7.51 8.61
C ALA A 107 -18.95 -8.57 8.88
N ASN A 108 -19.10 -9.54 7.96
CA ASN A 108 -20.04 -10.65 8.11
C ASN A 108 -19.70 -11.56 9.31
N GLU A 109 -18.42 -11.83 9.55
CA GLU A 109 -17.98 -12.61 10.72
C GLU A 109 -18.34 -11.89 12.02
N ALA A 110 -18.06 -10.59 12.10
CA ALA A 110 -18.35 -9.76 13.26
C ALA A 110 -19.86 -9.60 13.54
N GLU A 111 -20.68 -9.57 12.49
CA GLU A 111 -22.15 -9.52 12.60
C GLU A 111 -22.77 -10.84 13.09
N THR A 112 -22.09 -11.97 12.88
CA THR A 112 -22.66 -13.30 13.13
C THR A 112 -22.09 -13.97 14.38
N LEU A 113 -21.00 -14.74 14.26
CA LEU A 113 -20.40 -15.47 15.38
C LEU A 113 -19.52 -14.56 16.24
N GLY A 114 -18.89 -13.55 15.62
CA GLY A 114 -18.01 -12.62 16.32
C GLY A 114 -16.75 -13.26 16.88
N ASP A 115 -16.24 -14.36 16.29
CA ASP A 115 -15.00 -14.98 16.76
C ASP A 115 -13.79 -14.09 16.42
N LYS A 116 -13.22 -13.50 17.47
CA LYS A 116 -12.03 -12.64 17.40
C LYS A 116 -10.85 -13.33 16.70
N ASN A 117 -10.60 -14.62 16.94
CA ASN A 117 -9.47 -15.31 16.32
C ASN A 117 -9.69 -15.45 14.81
N GLU A 118 -10.90 -15.79 14.39
CA GLU A 118 -11.26 -15.86 12.97
C GLU A 118 -11.16 -14.49 12.29
N ILE A 119 -11.64 -13.42 12.93
CA ILE A 119 -11.50 -12.04 12.44
C ILE A 119 -10.03 -11.67 12.24
N LEU A 120 -9.17 -11.94 13.22
CA LEU A 120 -7.73 -11.65 13.13
C LEU A 120 -7.04 -12.50 12.05
N HIS A 121 -7.44 -13.76 11.86
CA HIS A 121 -6.95 -14.61 10.77
C HIS A 121 -7.37 -14.09 9.39
N LYS A 122 -8.62 -13.64 9.24
CA LYS A 122 -9.12 -13.01 8.01
C LYS A 122 -8.36 -11.72 7.74
N LEU A 123 -8.14 -10.87 8.75
CA LEU A 123 -7.36 -9.64 8.61
C LEU A 123 -5.92 -9.90 8.17
N ALA A 124 -5.22 -10.84 8.81
CA ALA A 124 -3.87 -11.22 8.45
C ALA A 124 -3.78 -11.79 7.02
N THR A 125 -4.80 -12.55 6.59
CA THR A 125 -4.89 -13.07 5.22
C THR A 125 -5.13 -11.95 4.21
N LEU A 126 -6.05 -11.03 4.51
CA LEU A 126 -6.38 -9.87 3.70
C LEU A 126 -5.15 -8.98 3.46
N GLN A 127 -4.34 -8.72 4.49
CA GLN A 127 -3.14 -7.89 4.40
C GLN A 127 -2.08 -8.43 3.41
N LYS A 128 -2.14 -9.72 3.05
CA LYS A 128 -1.29 -10.26 1.96
C LYS A 128 -1.57 -9.59 0.61
N ASN A 129 -2.79 -9.09 0.38
CA ASN A 129 -3.13 -8.31 -0.82
C ASN A 129 -2.41 -6.95 -0.82
N CYS A 130 -2.33 -6.29 0.34
CA CYS A 130 -1.60 -5.04 0.50
C CYS A 130 -0.11 -5.23 0.18
N ILE A 131 0.49 -6.29 0.74
CA ILE A 131 1.89 -6.67 0.50
C ILE A 131 2.11 -6.94 -1.00
N ALA A 132 1.29 -7.79 -1.61
CA ALA A 132 1.41 -8.12 -3.03
C ALA A 132 1.29 -6.88 -3.93
N CYS A 133 0.36 -5.97 -3.64
CA CYS A 133 0.20 -4.73 -4.40
C CYS A 133 1.43 -3.83 -4.24
N HIS A 134 1.88 -3.60 -3.00
CA HIS A 134 3.00 -2.69 -2.69
C HIS A 134 4.35 -3.20 -3.22
N GLN A 135 4.52 -4.52 -3.30
CA GLN A 135 5.69 -5.17 -3.89
C GLN A 135 5.69 -5.15 -5.42
N ALA A 136 4.53 -5.07 -6.06
CA ALA A 136 4.41 -5.16 -7.52
C ALA A 136 4.30 -3.81 -8.20
N TYR A 137 3.72 -2.80 -7.55
CA TYR A 137 3.31 -1.56 -8.20
C TYR A 137 3.79 -0.29 -7.49
N GLN A 138 4.04 0.73 -8.31
CA GLN A 138 4.28 2.10 -7.87
C GLN A 138 3.37 3.06 -8.67
N ILE A 139 2.80 4.06 -7.99
CA ILE A 139 1.86 5.01 -8.61
C ILE A 139 2.56 6.35 -8.91
N LYS A 140 2.64 6.72 -10.18
CA LYS A 140 3.23 7.99 -10.64
C LYS A 140 2.22 8.85 -11.39
N VAL A 141 2.46 10.16 -11.37
CA VAL A 141 1.66 11.12 -12.13
C VAL A 141 2.20 11.19 -13.55
N ALA A 142 1.34 10.98 -14.54
CA ALA A 142 1.70 11.20 -15.94
C ALA A 142 1.95 12.70 -16.16
N ALA A 143 2.99 13.05 -16.93
CA ALA A 143 3.18 14.42 -17.35
C ALA A 143 1.92 14.92 -18.08
N PRO A 144 1.49 16.18 -17.87
CA PRO A 144 0.39 16.74 -18.62
C PRO A 144 0.73 16.66 -20.11
N LYS A 145 -0.22 16.23 -20.95
CA LYS A 145 -0.08 16.38 -22.40
C LYS A 145 0.12 17.87 -22.66
N SER A 146 1.24 18.26 -23.26
CA SER A 146 1.49 19.64 -23.65
C SER A 146 0.28 20.15 -24.42
N LEU A 147 -0.36 21.20 -23.91
CA LEU A 147 -1.37 21.93 -24.66
C LEU A 147 -0.68 22.41 -25.94
N LYS A 148 -1.19 22.00 -27.11
CA LYS A 148 -0.79 22.66 -28.37
C LYS A 148 -1.08 24.15 -28.19
N PRO A 149 -0.17 25.05 -28.58
CA PRO A 149 -0.48 26.48 -28.61
C PRO A 149 -1.75 26.67 -29.43
N ILE A 150 -2.71 27.38 -28.86
CA ILE A 150 -3.84 27.90 -29.62
C ILE A 150 -3.21 28.83 -30.66
N GLN A 151 -3.28 28.43 -31.93
CA GLN A 151 -2.95 29.28 -33.08
C GLN A 151 -4.17 30.14 -33.39
#